data_AF-A0A831UNR1-F1
#
_entry.id   AF-A0A831UNR1-F1
#
_cell.length_a   1.000
_cell.length_b   1.000
_cell.length_c   1.000
_cell.angle_alpha   90.00
_cell.angle_beta   90.00
_cell.angle_gamma   90.00
#
_symmetry.space_group_name_H-M   'P 1'
#
loop_
_entity.id
_entity.type
_entity.pdbx_description
1 polymer ?
#
loop_
_entity_poly.entity_id
_entity_poly.type
_entity_poly.pdbx_seq_one_letter_code
_entity_poly.pdbx_strand_id
1 'polypeptide(L)' 'MLTASEMAQWLGVCKDTILIWRRNGLLKAHAYNDKNQRLYQPPGPDAPVKGLGRKLTERRRFPQVTSDRSKEVQYEA' A
#
# COMPACT_ATOMS: atom_id res chain seq x y z
N MET A 1 -0.61 -9.29 6.97
CA MET A 1 -0.62 -8.04 6.17
C MET A 1 -0.79 -6.87 7.13
N LEU A 2 -0.21 -5.71 6.85
CA LEU A 2 -0.15 -4.55 7.77
C LEU A 2 -1.21 -3.50 7.40
N THR A 3 -1.82 -2.84 8.36
CA THR A 3 -2.67 -1.67 8.08
C THR A 3 -1.84 -0.44 7.70
N ALA A 4 -2.47 0.59 7.14
CA ALA A 4 -1.79 1.86 6.86
C ALA A 4 -1.15 2.49 8.12
N SER A 5 -1.76 2.27 9.29
CA SER A 5 -1.27 2.75 10.58
C SER A 5 0.01 2.04 11.00
N GLU A 6 0.02 0.71 10.91
CA GLU A 6 1.19 -0.10 11.26
C GLU A 6 2.33 0.12 10.26
N MET A 7 2.00 0.26 8.98
CA MET A 7 2.96 0.61 7.94
C MET A 7 3.60 1.99 8.18
N ALA A 8 2.78 2.96 8.59
CA ALA A 8 3.23 4.29 8.97
C ALA A 8 4.19 4.24 10.16
N GLN A 9 3.86 3.49 11.23
CA GLN A 9 4.74 3.30 12.38
C GLN A 9 6.04 2.58 12.02
N TRP A 10 5.97 1.52 11.21
CA TRP A 10 7.14 0.73 10.81
C TRP A 10 8.13 1.53 9.97
N LEU A 11 7.61 2.41 9.09
CA LEU A 11 8.42 3.28 8.24
C LEU A 11 8.78 4.63 8.91
N GLY A 12 8.20 4.93 10.08
CA GLY A 12 8.33 6.23 10.74
C GLY A 12 7.75 7.40 9.93
N VAL A 13 6.69 7.17 9.14
CA VAL A 13 6.04 8.19 8.30
C VAL A 13 4.57 8.39 8.69
N CYS A 14 3.93 9.45 8.20
CA CYS A 14 2.50 9.68 8.43
C CYS A 14 1.63 8.77 7.55
N LYS A 15 0.40 8.46 8.00
CA LYS A 15 -0.58 7.72 7.18
C LYS A 15 -0.84 8.37 5.83
N ASP A 16 -0.87 9.70 5.76
CA ASP A 16 -1.02 10.43 4.50
C ASP A 16 0.12 10.14 3.52
N THR A 17 1.35 9.96 4.03
CA THR A 17 2.50 9.56 3.20
C THR A 17 2.28 8.17 2.60
N ILE A 18 1.76 7.22 3.39
CA ILE A 18 1.38 5.87 2.91
C ILE A 18 0.30 5.95 1.81
N LEU A 19 -0.70 6.82 1.97
CA LEU A 19 -1.74 7.04 0.97
C LEU A 19 -1.20 7.65 -0.33
N ILE A 20 -0.32 8.66 -0.22
CA ILE A 20 0.36 9.29 -1.36
C ILE A 20 1.23 8.26 -2.09
N TRP A 21 2.02 7.47 -1.36
CA TRP A 21 2.88 6.44 -1.94
C TRP A 21 2.07 5.35 -2.65
N ARG A 22 0.93 4.94 -2.08
CA ARG A 22 -0.01 4.03 -2.75
C ARG A 22 -0.58 4.63 -4.03
N ARG A 23 -1.02 5.89 -4.02
CA ARG A 23 -1.51 6.60 -5.22
C ARG A 23 -0.44 6.68 -6.32
N ASN A 24 0.82 6.80 -5.94
CA ASN A 24 1.96 6.85 -6.85
C ASN A 24 2.52 5.47 -7.22
N GLY A 25 1.95 4.36 -6.73
CA GLY A 25 2.41 2.99 -7.04
C GLY A 25 3.74 2.60 -6.39
N LEU A 26 4.11 3.23 -5.26
CA LEU A 26 5.27 2.83 -4.46
C LEU A 26 4.95 1.70 -3.47
N LEU A 27 3.69 1.60 -3.04
CA LEU A 27 3.24 0.60 -2.09
C LEU A 27 2.15 -0.30 -2.69
N LYS A 28 2.25 -1.59 -2.39
CA LYS A 28 1.25 -2.60 -2.73
C LYS A 28 0.25 -2.72 -1.59
N ALA A 29 -0.99 -2.29 -1.85
CA ALA A 29 -2.10 -2.40 -0.93
C ALA A 29 -3.24 -3.19 -1.58
N HIS A 30 -3.81 -4.10 -0.81
CA HIS A 30 -4.98 -4.90 -1.17
C HIS A 30 -6.19 -4.36 -0.43
N ALA A 31 -7.28 -4.11 -1.15
CA ALA A 31 -8.57 -3.84 -0.51
C ALA A 31 -9.05 -5.17 0.09
N TYR A 32 -9.21 -5.20 1.41
CA TYR A 32 -9.62 -6.42 2.10
C TYR A 32 -11.14 -6.46 2.31
N ASN A 33 -11.82 -5.31 2.26
CA ASN A 33 -13.28 -5.26 2.36
C ASN A 33 -13.90 -4.07 1.63
N ASP A 34 -15.23 -4.13 1.48
CA ASP A 34 -16.10 -3.04 1.00
C ASP A 34 -16.14 -1.83 1.93
N LYS A 35 -15.66 -1.96 3.18
CA LYS A 35 -15.51 -0.85 4.13
C LYS A 35 -14.26 0.00 3.89
N ASN A 36 -13.69 -0.04 2.68
CA ASN A 36 -12.47 0.70 2.32
C ASN A 36 -11.24 0.35 3.18
N GLN A 37 -11.25 -0.74 3.94
CA GLN A 37 -10.08 -1.17 4.71
C GLN A 37 -9.05 -1.80 3.78
N ARG A 38 -7.81 -1.33 3.91
CA ARG A 38 -6.71 -1.70 3.03
C ARG A 38 -5.60 -2.34 3.84
N LEU A 39 -5.17 -3.50 3.39
CA LEU A 39 -4.07 -4.26 3.92
C LEU A 39 -2.86 -4.12 3.00
N TYR A 40 -1.75 -3.68 3.56
CA TYR A 40 -0.49 -3.46 2.89
C TYR A 40 0.38 -4.70 3.06
N GLN A 41 1.07 -5.08 1.99
CA GLN A 41 2.13 -6.07 2.12
C GLN A 41 3.33 -5.41 2.80
N PRO A 42 4.00 -6.10 3.75
CA PRO A 42 5.24 -5.60 4.30
C PRO A 42 6.20 -5.32 3.13
N PRO A 43 6.65 -4.07 2.96
CA PRO A 43 7.70 -3.82 2.01
C PRO A 43 8.91 -4.60 2.49
N GLY A 44 9.51 -5.40 1.61
CA GLY A 44 10.74 -6.11 1.92
C GLY A 44 11.90 -5.13 2.17
N PRO A 45 13.17 -5.60 2.08
CA PRO A 45 14.34 -4.70 2.19
C PRO A 45 14.28 -3.52 1.21
N ASP A 46 13.50 -3.65 0.14
CA ASP A 46 13.10 -2.62 -0.79
C ASP A 46 11.90 -1.77 -0.30
N ALA A 47 11.96 -1.27 0.94
CA ALA A 47 10.96 -0.32 1.41
C ALA A 47 11.18 1.06 0.80
N PRO A 48 10.13 1.75 0.31
CA PRO A 48 10.25 3.14 -0.05
C PRO A 48 10.67 3.92 1.20
N VAL A 49 11.84 4.54 1.16
CA VAL A 49 12.34 5.43 2.21
C VAL A 49 12.02 6.88 1.82
N LYS A 50 11.60 7.66 2.80
CA LYS A 50 11.42 9.11 2.64
C LYS A 50 12.77 9.72 2.24
N GLY A 51 12.86 10.27 1.03
CA GLY A 51 14.06 10.96 0.57
C GLY A 51 13.66 12.26 -0.11
N LEU A 52 14.32 13.36 0.26
CA LEU A 52 14.18 14.63 -0.43
C LEU A 52 14.85 14.55 -1.81
N GLY A 53 14.30 15.29 -2.78
CA GLY A 53 14.94 15.51 -4.09
C GLY A 53 14.66 14.48 -5.18
N ARG A 54 13.85 13.44 -4.93
CA ARG A 54 13.41 12.49 -5.98
C ARG A 54 11.89 12.48 -6.10
N LYS A 55 11.34 12.62 -7.31
CA LYS A 55 9.89 12.58 -7.51
C LYS A 55 9.37 11.17 -7.19
N LEU A 56 8.22 11.11 -6.53
CA LEU A 56 7.58 9.83 -6.19
C LEU A 56 7.20 9.04 -7.45
N THR A 57 6.77 9.73 -8.50
CA THR A 57 6.45 9.14 -9.81
C THR A 57 7.63 8.41 -10.45
N GLU A 58 8.86 8.91 -10.28
CA GLU A 58 10.08 8.27 -10.78
C GLU A 58 10.51 7.06 -9.92
N ARG A 59 9.98 6.97 -8.70
CA ARG A 59 10.22 5.86 -7.76
C ARG A 59 9.14 4.79 -7.84
N ARG A 60 8.25 4.85 -8.84
CA ARG A 60 7.16 3.89 -9.02
C ARG A 60 7.76 2.49 -9.22
N ARG A 61 7.39 1.56 -8.33
CA ARG A 61 7.86 0.17 -8.37
C ARG A 61 6.81 -0.79 -8.87
N PHE A 62 5.54 -0.47 -8.63
CA PHE A 62 4.44 -1.31 -9.02
C PHE A 62 3.63 -0.60 -10.10
N PRO A 63 3.34 -1.25 -11.25
CA PRO A 63 2.25 -0.80 -12.11
C PRO A 63 1.01 -0.74 -11.24
N GLN A 64 0.16 0.29 -11.45
CA GLN A 64 -0.96 0.60 -10.56
C GLN A 64 -1.68 -0.71 -10.23
N VAL A 65 -1.60 -1.17 -8.98
CA VAL A 65 -2.39 -2.30 -8.50
C VAL A 65 -3.80 -1.76 -8.47
N THR A 66 -4.46 -1.92 -9.61
CA THR A 66 -5.90 -1.92 -9.75
C THR A 66 -6.40 -2.73 -8.57
N SER A 67 -7.22 -2.10 -7.73
CA SER A 67 -8.00 -2.82 -6.75
C SER A 67 -8.71 -3.93 -7.51
N ASP A 68 -8.20 -5.16 -7.37
CA ASP A 68 -8.92 -6.35 -7.76
C ASP A 68 -10.15 -6.31 -6.85
N ARG A 69 -11.26 -5.82 -7.40
CA ARG A 69 -12.55 -5.79 -6.75
C ARG A 69 -12.84 -7.25 -6.44
N SER A 70 -12.69 -7.59 -5.17
CA SER A 70 -12.94 -8.87 -4.52
C SER A 70 -13.65 -9.87 -5.42
N LYS A 71 -12.93 -10.85 -5.97
CA LYS A 71 -13.54 -12.17 -6.17
C LYS A 71 -13.73 -12.77 -4.79
N GLU A 72 -14.86 -12.45 -4.16
CA GLU A 72 -15.35 -13.19 -3.00
C GLU A 72 -15.47 -14.66 -3.39
N VAL A 73 -14.58 -15.49 -2.85
CA VAL A 73 -14.74 -16.94 -2.83
C VAL A 73 -15.76 -17.26 -1.75
N GLN A 74 -16.98 -17.58 -2.18
CA GLN A 74 -18.00 -18.20 -1.35
C GLN A 74 -17.44 -19.53 -0.84
N TYR A 75 -17.18 -19.61 0.47
CA TYR A 75 -17.01 -20.89 1.15
C TYR A 75 -18.42 -21.46 1.36
N GLU A 76 -18.81 -22.41 0.52
CA GLU A 76 -20.00 -23.23 0.73
C GLU A 76 -19.78 -24.15 1.94
N ALA A 77 -20.80 -24.26 2.80
CA ALA A 77 -20.89 -25.24 3.88
C ALA A 77 -22.16 -26.08 3.67
#